data_AF-A0AAV5B0H4-F1
#
_entry.id   AF-A0AAV5B0H4-F1
#
_cell.length_a   1.000
_cell.length_b   1.000
_cell.length_c   1.000
_cell.angle_alpha   90.00
_cell.angle_beta   90.00
_cell.angle_gamma   90.00
#
_symmetry.space_group_name_H-M   'P 1'
#
loop_
_entity.id
_entity.type
_entity.pdbx_description
1 polymer ?
#
loop_
_entity_poly.entity_id
_entity_poly.type
_entity_poly.pdbx_seq_one_letter_code
_entity_poly.pdbx_strand_id
1 'polypeptide(L)'
;MAPFGATCVLAFGVPNSPLAQPRNIIGGHLISTLIELLCLYLPGNQWYSLALGVGLSIGIMQLTKTTHPPAGADPIVVILGAERLVL
;
A
#
# COMPACT_ATOMS: atom_id res chain seq x y z
N MET A 1 -1.79 8.20 6.95
CA MET A 1 -0.50 8.54 7.63
C MET A 1 0.14 7.35 8.35
N ALA A 2 -0.63 6.40 8.89
CA ALA A 2 -0.10 5.18 9.51
C ALA A 2 1.00 4.41 8.73
N PRO A 3 0.90 4.17 7.40
CA PRO A 3 1.93 3.43 6.66
C PRO A 3 3.30 4.10 6.71
N PHE A 4 3.38 5.42 6.55
CA PHE A 4 4.64 6.16 6.60
C PHE A 4 5.32 6.13 7.97
N GLY A 5 4.55 6.06 9.06
CA GLY A 5 5.13 5.87 10.39
C GLY A 5 5.91 4.56 10.49
N ALA A 6 5.33 3.46 10.01
CA ALA A 6 6.00 2.16 9.97
C ALA A 6 7.16 2.12 8.96
N THR A 7 7.05 2.83 7.84
CA THR A 7 8.18 3.05 6.90
C THR A 7 9.35 3.73 7.61
N CYS A 8 9.11 4.80 8.38
CA CYS A 8 10.15 5.48 9.15
C CYS A 8 10.80 4.55 10.18
N VAL A 9 10.01 3.71 10.86
CA VAL A 9 10.56 2.71 11.80
C VAL A 9 11.51 1.74 11.09
N LEU A 10 11.15 1.25 9.90
CA LEU A 10 12.05 0.36 9.15
C LEU A 10 13.27 1.10 8.59
N ALA A 11 13.06 2.27 7.99
CA ALA A 11 14.10 3.06 7.34
C ALA A 11 15.15 3.55 8.35
N PHE A 12 14.74 3.95 9.55
CA PHE A 12 15.64 4.49 10.56
C PHE A 12 16.04 3.46 11.64
N GLY A 13 15.17 2.51 11.97
CA GLY A 13 15.44 1.49 12.99
C GLY A 13 16.25 0.31 12.47
N VAL A 14 16.04 -0.08 11.20
CA VAL A 14 16.73 -1.22 10.56
C VAL A 14 17.12 -0.91 9.10
N PRO A 15 17.92 0.14 8.84
CA PRO A 15 18.24 0.64 7.49
C PRO A 15 18.87 -0.41 6.57
N ASN A 16 19.63 -1.37 7.12
CA ASN A 16 20.27 -2.44 6.36
C ASN A 16 19.31 -3.57 5.96
N SER A 17 18.05 -3.53 6.43
CA SER A 17 17.06 -4.53 6.06
C SER A 17 16.77 -4.45 4.55
N PRO A 18 16.64 -5.59 3.85
CA PRO A 18 16.21 -5.60 2.44
C PRO A 18 14.82 -4.96 2.26
N LEU A 19 13.97 -5.00 3.30
CA LEU A 19 12.63 -4.39 3.28
C LEU A 19 12.64 -2.87 3.44
N ALA A 20 13.74 -2.31 3.97
CA ALA A 20 13.93 -0.87 4.17
C ALA A 20 14.70 -0.21 3.02
N GLN A 21 15.11 -0.98 2.01
CA GLN A 21 15.82 -0.42 0.86
C GLN A 21 14.92 0.52 0.06
N PRO A 22 15.47 1.60 -0.50
CA PRO A 22 14.69 2.67 -1.15
C PRO A 22 13.82 2.14 -2.29
N ARG A 23 14.30 1.13 -3.02
CA ARG A 23 13.51 0.43 -4.05
C ARG A 23 12.21 -0.16 -3.50
N ASN A 24 12.26 -0.81 -2.35
CA ASN A 24 11.09 -1.46 -1.74
C ASN A 24 10.16 -0.40 -1.15
N ILE A 25 10.70 0.65 -0.51
CA ILE A 25 9.88 1.75 0.01
C ILE A 25 9.09 2.41 -1.12
N ILE A 26 9.78 2.92 -2.15
CA ILE A 26 9.16 3.66 -3.25
C ILE A 26 8.26 2.73 -4.06
N GLY A 27 8.76 1.54 -4.43
CA GLY A 27 8.02 0.58 -5.23
C GLY A 27 6.78 0.04 -4.50
N GLY A 28 6.91 -0.28 -3.22
CA GLY A 28 5.82 -0.81 -2.41
C GLY A 28 4.67 0.20 -2.29
N HIS A 29 4.98 1.46 -1.94
CA HIS A 29 3.95 2.49 -1.82
C HIS A 29 3.27 2.82 -3.16
N LEU A 30 4.05 2.89 -4.24
CA LEU A 30 3.50 3.13 -5.59
C LEU A 30 2.59 1.99 -6.05
N ILE A 31 3.03 0.74 -5.93
CA ILE A 31 2.24 -0.42 -6.33
C ILE A 31 0.97 -0.48 -5.48
N SER A 32 1.09 -0.37 -4.17
CA SER A 32 -0.04 -0.52 -3.26
C SER A 32 -1.13 0.54 -3.50
N THR A 33 -0.71 1.80 -3.63
CA THR A 33 -1.62 2.91 -3.93
C THR A 33 -2.26 2.77 -5.31
N LEU A 34 -1.49 2.39 -6.33
CA LEU A 34 -1.99 2.25 -7.70
C LEU A 34 -2.99 1.11 -7.83
N ILE A 35 -2.74 -0.01 -7.15
CA ILE A 35 -3.65 -1.16 -7.15
C ILE A 35 -4.97 -0.83 -6.47
N GLU A 36 -4.96 -0.16 -5.31
CA GLU A 36 -6.23 0.24 -4.70
C GLU A 36 -6.97 1.27 -5.57
N LEU A 37 -6.26 2.24 -6.16
CA LEU A 37 -6.89 3.22 -7.05
C LEU A 37 -7.56 2.55 -8.26
N LEU A 38 -6.99 1.45 -8.76
CA LEU A 38 -7.61 0.60 -9.78
C LEU A 38 -8.82 -0.18 -9.24
N CYS A 39 -8.72 -0.71 -8.02
CA CYS A 39 -9.83 -1.41 -7.35
C CYS A 39 -11.03 -0.49 -7.09
N LEU A 40 -10.83 0.81 -6.87
CA LEU A 40 -11.91 1.78 -6.72
C LEU A 40 -12.77 1.96 -7.99
N TYR A 41 -12.28 1.58 -9.18
CA TYR A 41 -13.10 1.56 -10.40
C TYR A 41 -14.05 0.36 -10.45
N LEU A 42 -13.88 -0.64 -9.58
CA LEU A 42 -14.89 -1.67 -9.39
C LEU A 42 -16.16 -1.02 -8.81
N PRO A 43 -17.36 -1.46 -9.23
CA PRO A 43 -18.58 -0.88 -8.72
C PRO A 43 -18.64 -1.06 -7.20
N GLY A 44 -18.63 0.06 -6.47
CA GLY A 44 -18.85 0.12 -5.02
C GLY A 44 -17.59 0.16 -4.17
N ASN A 45 -17.45 1.23 -3.38
CA ASN A 45 -16.56 1.28 -2.21
C ASN A 45 -17.12 0.37 -1.10
N GLN A 46 -16.88 -0.91 -1.26
CA GLN A 46 -17.38 -1.96 -0.37
C GLN A 46 -16.21 -2.76 0.19
N TRP A 47 -16.49 -3.59 1.19
CA TRP A 47 -15.51 -4.44 1.87
C TRP A 47 -14.64 -5.29 0.90
N TYR A 48 -15.18 -5.68 -0.26
CA TYR A 48 -14.44 -6.46 -1.25
C TYR A 48 -13.40 -5.64 -2.02
N SER A 49 -13.59 -4.33 -2.24
CA SER A 49 -12.58 -3.47 -2.88
C SER A 49 -11.32 -3.47 -2.04
N LEU A 50 -11.48 -3.25 -0.72
CA LEU A 50 -10.37 -3.25 0.22
C LEU A 50 -9.67 -4.62 0.28
N ALA A 51 -10.44 -5.70 0.34
CA ALA A 51 -9.88 -7.05 0.40
C ALA A 51 -9.05 -7.38 -0.86
N LEU A 52 -9.58 -7.03 -2.04
CA LEU A 52 -8.90 -7.21 -3.31
C LEU A 52 -7.67 -6.30 -3.42
N GLY A 53 -7.78 -5.02 -3.10
CA GLY A 53 -6.67 -4.10 -3.23
C GLY A 53 -5.52 -4.43 -2.29
N VAL A 54 -5.77 -4.80 -1.03
CA VAL A 54 -4.72 -5.28 -0.12
C VAL A 54 -4.09 -6.57 -0.63
N GLY A 55 -4.90 -7.56 -1.01
CA GLY A 55 -4.41 -8.86 -1.48
C GLY A 55 -3.57 -8.75 -2.76
N LEU A 56 -4.06 -8.01 -3.75
CA LEU A 56 -3.37 -7.77 -5.02
C LEU A 56 -2.10 -6.95 -4.81
N SER A 57 -2.12 -5.93 -3.95
CA SER A 57 -0.94 -5.12 -3.64
C SER A 57 0.18 -5.98 -3.08
N ILE A 58 -0.12 -6.82 -2.08
CA ILE A 58 0.85 -7.74 -1.49
C ILE A 58 1.37 -8.74 -2.54
N GLY A 59 0.46 -9.34 -3.32
CA GLY A 59 0.82 -10.28 -4.38
C GLY A 59 1.77 -9.65 -5.42
N ILE A 60 1.46 -8.45 -5.90
CA ILE A 60 2.26 -7.76 -6.92
C ILE A 60 3.59 -7.27 -6.35
N MET A 61 3.63 -6.82 -5.10
CA MET A 61 4.89 -6.50 -4.43
C MET A 61 5.82 -7.72 -4.34
N GLN A 62 5.27 -8.90 -4.03
CA GLN A 62 6.03 -10.15 -4.01
C GLN A 62 6.58 -10.50 -5.41
N LEU A 63 5.72 -10.41 -6.44
CA LEU A 63 6.12 -10.70 -7.82
C LEU A 63 7.21 -9.75 -8.34
N THR A 64 7.10 -8.46 -8.03
CA THR A 64 8.06 -7.43 -8.47
C THR A 64 9.30 -7.31 -7.57
N LYS A 65 9.35 -8.08 -6.48
CA LYS A 65 10.42 -8.00 -5.46
C LYS A 65 10.57 -6.58 -4.91
N THR A 66 9.45 -5.95 -4.59
CA THR A 66 9.37 -4.61 -4.00
C THR A 66 8.66 -4.63 -2.65
N THR A 67 8.55 -5.81 -2.02
CA THR A 67 7.87 -6.02 -0.74
C THR A 67 8.34 -5.02 0.32
N HIS A 68 7.41 -4.16 0.72
CA HIS A 68 7.55 -3.24 1.83
C HIS A 68 6.30 -3.35 2.70
N PRO A 69 6.37 -4.11 3.81
CA PRO A 69 5.20 -4.41 4.63
C PRO A 69 4.37 -3.18 5.05
N PRO A 70 4.96 -2.01 5.38
CA PRO A 70 4.20 -0.81 5.68
C PRO A 70 3.27 -0.33 4.57
N ALA A 71 3.67 -0.51 3.29
CA ALA A 71 2.85 -0.11 2.15
C ALA A 71 1.57 -0.95 2.01
N GLY A 72 1.50 -2.13 2.63
CA GLY A 72 0.26 -2.95 2.64
C GLY A 72 -0.94 -2.27 3.30
N ALA A 73 -0.72 -1.20 4.07
CA ALA A 73 -1.79 -0.40 4.67
C ALA A 73 -2.24 0.80 3.81
N ASP A 74 -1.57 1.09 2.70
CA ASP A 74 -1.95 2.18 1.77
C ASP A 74 -3.37 2.04 1.20
N PRO A 75 -3.88 0.84 0.87
CA PRO A 75 -5.23 0.67 0.35
C PRO A 75 -6.32 1.23 1.29
N ILE A 76 -6.13 1.06 2.60
CA ILE A 76 -7.03 1.60 3.62
C ILE A 76 -7.05 3.13 3.57
N VAL A 77 -5.88 3.75 3.39
CA VAL A 77 -5.74 5.21 3.29
C VAL A 77 -6.44 5.74 2.04
N VAL A 78 -6.31 5.03 0.92
CA VAL A 78 -6.93 5.40 -0.36
C VAL A 78 -8.45 5.34 -0.27
N ILE A 79 -9.03 4.26 0.26
CA ILE A 79 -10.49 4.14 0.44
C ILE A 79 -11.04 5.24 1.35
N LEU A 80 -10.42 5.45 2.51
CA LEU A 80 -10.86 6.50 3.45
C LEU A 80 -10.75 7.91 2.83
N GLY A 81 -9.75 8.13 1.97
CA GLY A 81 -9.60 9.37 1.21
C GLY A 81 -10.70 9.53 0.14
N ALA A 82 -11.04 8.45 -0.56
CA ALA A 82 -12.07 8.45 -1.60
C ALA A 82 -13.46 8.75 -1.04
N GLU A 83 -13.83 8.19 0.12
CA GLU A 83 -15.09 8.51 0.82
C GLU A 83 -15.23 10.01 1.10
N ARG A 84 -14.11 10.67 1.42
CA ARG A 84 -14.11 12.10 1.74
C ARG A 84 -14.22 13.02 0.52
N LEU A 85 -13.96 12.51 -0.68
CA LEU A 85 -14.06 13.28 -1.94
C LEU A 85 -15.42 13.13 -2.63
N VAL A 86 -16.19 12.09 -2.27
CA VAL A 86 -17.49 11.76 -2.88
C VAL A 86 -18.68 12.22 -2.01
N LEU A 87 -18.41 12.67 -0.78
CA LEU A 87 -19.36 13.38 0.11
C LEU A 87 -19.13 14.89 0.06
#